data_AF-K0B2V3-F1
#
_entry.id   AF-K0B2V3-F1
#
_cell.length_a   1.000
_cell.length_b   1.000
_cell.length_c   1.000
_cell.angle_alpha   90.00
_cell.angle_beta   90.00
_cell.angle_gamma   90.00
#
_symmetry.space_group_name_H-M   'P 1'
#
loop_
_entity.id
_entity.type
_entity.pdbx_description
1 polymer ?
#
loop_
_entity_poly.entity_id
_entity_poly.type
_entity_poly.pdbx_seq_one_letter_code
_entity_poly.pdbx_strand_id
1 'polypeptide(L)'
;MKKLLYLISLCLITIMLSSCNQSNKKLENMTTQENNDYVAIVSENRTYIPFCAVDNSERGEQIGIVNGDKNDQVYEYKDYSTDDWIISFYKSGEMDSSMLMKEINVMEIPGNLKSDYEWNNK
;
A
#
# COMPACT_ATOMS: atom_id res chain seq x y z
N MET A 1 6.53 27.03 -39.06
CA MET A 1 6.95 26.31 -37.83
C MET A 1 6.96 27.23 -36.61
N LYS A 2 5.80 27.80 -36.23
CA LYS A 2 5.65 28.59 -34.99
C LYS A 2 4.40 28.18 -34.20
N LYS A 3 3.37 27.67 -34.89
CA LYS A 3 2.14 27.14 -34.28
C LYS A 3 2.27 25.71 -33.70
N LEU A 4 3.33 24.97 -34.06
CA LEU A 4 3.60 23.62 -33.53
C LEU A 4 4.36 23.63 -32.20
N LEU A 5 5.10 24.71 -31.91
CA LEU A 5 5.84 24.86 -30.64
C LEU A 5 4.92 25.16 -29.45
N TYR A 6 3.77 25.80 -29.68
CA TYR A 6 2.81 26.10 -28.61
C TYR A 6 2.05 24.85 -28.12
N LEU A 7 1.91 23.81 -28.95
CA LEU A 7 1.24 22.56 -28.57
C LEU A 7 2.11 21.68 -27.66
N ILE A 8 3.44 21.75 -27.80
CA ILE A 8 4.38 20.95 -26.98
C ILE A 8 4.58 21.58 -25.60
N SER A 9 4.46 22.91 -25.49
CA SER A 9 4.61 23.62 -24.21
C SER A 9 3.42 23.46 -23.26
N LEU A 10 2.25 23.00 -23.74
CA LEU A 10 1.04 22.87 -22.91
C LEU A 10 0.91 21.49 -22.24
N CYS A 11 1.64 20.47 -22.73
CA CYS A 11 1.60 19.11 -22.16
C CYS A 11 2.50 18.90 -20.93
N LEU A 12 3.37 19.86 -20.57
CA LEU A 12 4.39 19.67 -19.52
C LEU A 12 3.97 20.19 -18.14
N ILE A 13 2.76 20.72 -17.97
CA ILE A 13 2.34 21.39 -16.72
C ILE A 13 1.46 20.49 -15.82
N THR A 14 1.08 19.29 -16.24
CA THR A 14 0.10 18.48 -15.49
C THR A 14 0.67 17.48 -14.47
N ILE A 15 1.99 17.41 -14.24
CA ILE A 15 2.61 16.37 -13.37
C ILE A 15 3.06 16.89 -11.99
N MET A 16 2.51 18.00 -11.48
CA MET A 16 2.96 18.56 -10.18
C MET A 16 1.83 18.84 -9.20
N LEU A 17 0.94 17.87 -8.97
CA LEU A 17 0.02 17.91 -7.83
C LEU A 17 0.00 16.57 -7.11
N SER A 18 0.98 16.37 -6.23
CA SER A 18 0.84 15.58 -5.00
C SER A 18 1.87 16.06 -4.00
N SER A 19 1.82 17.36 -3.69
CA SER A 19 2.42 17.89 -2.47
C SER A 19 1.58 17.35 -1.31
N CYS A 20 2.10 16.35 -0.59
CA CYS A 20 1.54 15.82 0.63
C CYS A 20 1.11 16.97 1.55
N ASN A 21 -0.20 17.11 1.72
CA ASN A 21 -0.75 18.01 2.74
C ASN A 21 -0.52 17.30 4.08
N GLN A 22 0.67 17.50 4.66
CA GLN A 22 1.09 16.87 5.91
C GLN A 22 0.38 17.55 7.08
N SER A 23 -0.92 17.31 7.20
CA SER A 23 -1.78 17.83 8.25
C SER A 23 -2.43 16.67 8.99
N ASN A 24 -1.77 16.20 10.06
CA ASN A 24 -2.34 15.33 11.11
C ASN A 24 -3.42 14.36 10.60
N LYS A 25 -3.13 13.56 9.56
CA LYS A 25 -4.08 12.57 9.08
C LYS A 25 -4.21 11.56 10.20
N LYS A 26 -5.40 11.49 10.81
CA LYS A 26 -5.66 10.56 11.90
C LYS A 26 -5.41 9.16 11.37
N LEU A 27 -4.50 8.41 12.00
CA LEU A 27 -4.26 7.02 11.68
C LEU A 27 -5.58 6.25 11.79
N GLU A 28 -5.90 5.50 10.74
CA GLU A 28 -7.03 4.58 10.76
C GLU A 28 -6.76 3.46 11.76
N ASN A 29 -7.81 3.04 12.48
CA ASN A 29 -7.74 1.83 13.29
C ASN A 29 -8.39 0.68 12.51
N MET A 30 -7.56 -0.10 11.83
CA MET A 30 -7.96 -1.26 11.04
C MET A 30 -8.14 -2.48 11.94
N THR A 31 -8.81 -3.52 11.45
CA THR A 31 -9.02 -4.77 12.19
C THR A 31 -8.42 -5.96 11.45
N THR A 32 -8.46 -7.14 12.07
CA THR A 32 -8.04 -8.39 11.45
C THR A 32 -9.21 -9.32 11.19
N GLN A 33 -9.06 -10.15 10.17
CA GLN A 33 -9.92 -11.30 9.94
C GLN A 33 -9.05 -12.54 9.80
N GLU A 34 -9.31 -13.53 10.66
CA GLU A 34 -8.64 -14.83 10.56
C GLU A 34 -9.26 -15.68 9.45
N ASN A 35 -8.41 -16.28 8.65
CA ASN A 35 -8.72 -17.36 7.73
C ASN A 35 -7.89 -18.59 8.16
N ASN A 36 -8.25 -19.78 7.68
CA ASN A 36 -7.54 -21.02 8.00
C ASN A 36 -6.04 -20.96 7.63
N ASP A 37 -5.68 -20.16 6.63
CA ASP A 37 -4.32 -20.11 6.07
C ASP A 37 -3.57 -18.81 6.38
N TYR A 38 -4.26 -17.72 6.74
CA TYR A 38 -3.65 -16.40 6.92
C TYR A 38 -4.50 -15.46 7.80
N VAL A 39 -3.87 -14.37 8.25
CA VAL A 39 -4.56 -13.23 8.87
C VAL A 39 -4.65 -12.11 7.84
N ALA A 40 -5.86 -11.66 7.55
CA ALA A 40 -6.12 -10.51 6.70
C ALA A 40 -6.26 -9.23 7.53
N ILE A 41 -5.96 -8.08 6.91
CA ILE A 41 -6.29 -6.76 7.45
C ILE A 41 -7.58 -6.29 6.80
N VAL A 42 -8.50 -5.78 7.61
CA VAL A 42 -9.78 -5.21 7.17
C VAL A 42 -9.80 -3.73 7.48
N SER A 43 -10.04 -2.92 6.46
CA SER A 43 -10.16 -1.46 6.52
C SER A 43 -11.41 -1.05 5.76
N GLU A 44 -12.34 -0.39 6.45
CA GLU A 44 -13.68 -0.07 5.96
C GLU A 44 -14.38 -1.27 5.28
N ASN A 45 -14.43 -1.30 3.95
CA ASN A 45 -15.06 -2.36 3.14
C ASN A 45 -14.03 -3.16 2.32
N ARG A 46 -12.74 -3.11 2.66
CA ARG A 46 -11.65 -3.78 1.96
C ARG A 46 -10.99 -4.82 2.84
N THR A 47 -10.59 -5.92 2.21
CA THR A 47 -9.86 -7.01 2.84
C THR A 47 -8.53 -7.18 2.14
N TYR A 48 -7.44 -6.98 2.87
CA TYR A 48 -6.08 -7.13 2.37
C TYR A 48 -5.49 -8.44 2.88
N ILE A 49 -4.99 -9.26 1.96
CA ILE A 49 -4.43 -10.59 2.23
C ILE A 49 -2.92 -10.57 2.01
N PRO A 50 -2.14 -11.40 2.74
CA PRO A 50 -0.69 -11.41 2.56
C PRO A 50 -0.29 -11.81 1.15
N PHE A 51 0.73 -11.14 0.60
CA PHE A 51 1.19 -11.34 -0.77
C PHE A 51 2.65 -11.75 -0.84
N CYS A 52 3.58 -10.93 -0.38
CA CYS A 52 5.01 -11.27 -0.32
C CYS A 52 5.75 -10.39 0.70
N ALA A 53 6.93 -10.84 1.12
CA ALA A 53 7.83 -9.97 1.89
C ALA A 53 8.40 -8.85 1.01
N VAL A 54 8.59 -7.66 1.58
CA VAL A 54 9.24 -6.52 0.92
C VAL A 54 10.21 -5.82 1.87
N ASP A 55 11.17 -5.09 1.31
CA ASP A 55 12.09 -4.27 2.09
C ASP A 55 11.36 -3.16 2.83
N ASN A 56 11.83 -2.83 4.04
CA ASN A 56 11.26 -1.74 4.84
C ASN A 56 11.37 -0.37 4.14
N SER A 57 12.22 -0.25 3.12
CA SER A 57 12.36 0.93 2.27
C SER A 57 11.18 1.15 1.32
N GLU A 58 10.34 0.16 1.08
CA GLU A 58 9.19 0.23 0.18
C GLU A 58 7.97 0.92 0.81
N ARG A 59 8.02 1.22 2.12
CA ARG A 59 6.95 1.89 2.85
C ARG A 59 6.84 3.37 2.50
N GLY A 60 5.63 3.82 2.20
CA GLY A 60 5.26 5.24 2.10
C GLY A 60 4.82 5.82 3.45
N GLU A 61 3.78 6.64 3.45
CA GLU A 61 3.23 7.22 4.69
C GLU A 61 2.57 6.14 5.57
N GLN A 62 2.63 6.31 6.89
CA GLN A 62 1.84 5.46 7.80
C GLN A 62 0.38 5.89 7.72
N ILE A 63 -0.51 4.96 7.40
CA ILE A 63 -1.93 5.24 7.20
C ILE A 63 -2.81 4.66 8.31
N GLY A 64 -2.32 3.67 9.05
CA GLY A 64 -3.10 3.03 10.08
C GLY A 64 -2.30 2.28 11.14
N ILE A 65 -3.07 1.72 12.07
CA ILE A 65 -2.68 0.73 13.05
C ILE A 65 -3.74 -0.38 13.07
N VAL A 66 -3.35 -1.57 13.51
CA VAL A 66 -4.24 -2.73 13.59
C VAL A 66 -4.70 -2.94 15.04
N ASN A 67 -6.01 -3.11 15.24
CA ASN A 67 -6.63 -3.44 16.54
C ASN A 67 -6.23 -2.50 17.70
N GLY A 68 -5.86 -1.25 17.41
CA GLY A 68 -5.41 -0.25 18.38
C GLY A 68 -3.98 -0.43 18.88
N ASP A 69 -3.22 -1.40 18.35
CA ASP A 69 -1.81 -1.62 18.69
C ASP A 69 -0.91 -0.65 17.92
N LYS A 70 -0.16 0.18 18.66
CA LYS A 70 0.76 1.16 18.06
C LYS A 70 1.98 0.53 17.38
N ASN A 71 2.27 -0.73 17.70
CA ASN A 71 3.36 -1.49 17.10
C ASN A 71 2.92 -2.21 15.83
N ASP A 72 1.63 -2.53 15.67
CA ASP A 72 1.09 -3.15 14.47
C ASP A 72 0.63 -2.07 13.48
N GLN A 73 1.53 -1.69 12.59
CA GLN A 73 1.44 -0.48 11.78
C GLN A 73 1.11 -0.83 10.33
N VAL A 74 0.30 0.03 9.70
CA VAL A 74 -0.05 -0.09 8.28
C VAL A 74 0.46 1.12 7.51
N TYR A 75 1.14 0.85 6.39
CA TYR A 75 1.76 1.84 5.52
C TYR A 75 1.24 1.75 4.09
N GLU A 76 1.39 2.83 3.35
CA GLU A 76 1.30 2.81 1.90
C GLU A 76 2.42 1.94 1.30
N TYR A 77 2.13 1.29 0.17
CA TYR A 77 3.16 0.78 -0.72
C TYR A 77 3.51 1.87 -1.75
N LYS A 78 4.77 2.34 -1.78
CA LYS A 78 5.18 3.48 -2.61
C LYS A 78 4.75 3.33 -4.07
N ASP A 79 4.25 4.42 -4.65
CA ASP A 79 3.81 4.51 -6.05
C ASP A 79 2.60 3.64 -6.42
N TYR A 80 1.96 2.98 -5.46
CA TYR A 80 0.72 2.21 -5.64
C TYR A 80 -0.44 2.77 -4.82
N SER A 81 -1.65 2.53 -5.30
CA SER A 81 -2.87 2.92 -4.59
C SER A 81 -3.04 2.11 -3.32
N THR A 82 -3.41 2.77 -2.22
CA THR A 82 -3.84 2.09 -0.99
C THR A 82 -5.11 1.26 -1.19
N ASP A 83 -5.84 1.51 -2.28
CA ASP A 83 -7.01 0.73 -2.67
C ASP A 83 -6.65 -0.69 -3.07
N ASP A 84 -5.41 -0.87 -3.55
CA ASP A 84 -4.95 -2.13 -4.10
C ASP A 84 -3.90 -2.79 -3.20
N TRP A 85 -3.04 -1.98 -2.57
CA TRP A 85 -1.85 -2.46 -1.86
C TRP A 85 -1.60 -1.68 -0.58
N ILE A 86 -1.31 -2.41 0.51
CA ILE A 86 -0.82 -1.83 1.76
C ILE A 86 0.36 -2.65 2.27
N ILE A 87 1.17 -2.06 3.16
CA ILE A 87 2.22 -2.78 3.87
C ILE A 87 1.81 -2.95 5.33
N SER A 88 1.78 -4.20 5.80
CA SER A 88 1.70 -4.56 7.22
C SER A 88 3.12 -4.61 7.79
N PHE A 89 3.33 -3.99 8.95
CA PHE A 89 4.62 -3.94 9.62
C PHE A 89 4.43 -3.96 11.14
N TYR A 90 4.93 -5.03 11.78
CA TYR A 90 4.96 -5.11 13.24
C TYR A 90 6.32 -4.64 13.77
N LYS A 91 6.31 -3.56 14.56
CA LYS A 91 7.51 -3.01 15.19
C LYS A 91 7.85 -3.76 16.48
N SER A 92 8.58 -4.87 16.38
CA SER A 92 9.04 -5.62 17.56
C SER A 92 10.30 -5.01 18.18
N GLY A 93 11.10 -4.27 17.41
CA GLY A 93 12.41 -3.77 17.84
C GLY A 93 13.59 -4.67 17.48
N GLU A 94 13.33 -5.76 16.74
CA GLU A 94 14.32 -6.72 16.24
C GLU A 94 14.47 -6.59 14.71
N MET A 95 14.74 -7.70 13.99
CA MET A 95 14.78 -7.77 12.53
C MET A 95 13.37 -7.75 11.90
N ASP A 96 12.64 -6.67 12.12
CA ASP A 96 11.27 -6.50 11.62
C ASP A 96 11.25 -6.43 10.08
N SER A 97 10.34 -7.19 9.47
CA SER A 97 10.13 -7.21 8.02
C SER A 97 8.75 -6.65 7.66
N SER A 98 8.70 -5.97 6.51
CA SER A 98 7.45 -5.52 5.91
C SER A 98 6.79 -6.65 5.12
N MET A 99 5.49 -6.80 5.28
CA MET A 99 4.65 -7.71 4.49
C MET A 99 3.79 -6.89 3.56
N LEU A 100 3.94 -7.09 2.25
CA LEU A 100 3.03 -6.53 1.27
C LEU A 100 1.70 -7.30 1.33
N MET A 101 0.61 -6.56 1.44
CA MET A 101 -0.74 -7.07 1.47
C MET A 101 -1.47 -6.58 0.23
N LYS A 102 -2.18 -7.48 -0.44
CA LYS A 102 -2.98 -7.21 -1.64
C LYS A 102 -4.45 -7.12 -1.26
N GLU A 103 -5.18 -6.13 -1.74
CA GLU A 103 -6.64 -6.16 -1.66
C GLU A 103 -7.18 -7.35 -2.47
N ILE A 104 -8.13 -8.09 -1.90
CA ILE A 104 -8.51 -9.43 -2.38
C ILE A 104 -9.06 -9.44 -3.82
N ASN A 105 -9.66 -8.34 -4.28
CA ASN A 105 -10.27 -8.21 -5.61
C ASN A 105 -9.30 -7.63 -6.67
N VAL A 106 -8.07 -7.27 -6.29
CA VAL A 106 -7.04 -6.80 -7.24
C VAL A 106 -6.59 -7.96 -8.12
N MET A 107 -6.79 -7.79 -9.43
CA MET A 107 -6.42 -8.75 -10.47
C MET A 107 -5.11 -8.38 -11.18
N GLU A 108 -4.77 -7.10 -11.24
CA GLU A 108 -3.56 -6.61 -11.91
C GLU A 108 -2.39 -6.60 -10.93
N ILE A 109 -1.48 -7.58 -11.10
CA ILE A 109 -0.27 -7.69 -10.30
C ILE A 109 0.88 -6.98 -11.02
N PRO A 110 1.63 -6.07 -10.35
CA PRO A 110 2.84 -5.48 -10.91
C PRO A 110 3.81 -6.56 -11.39
N GLY A 111 4.34 -6.42 -12.61
CA GLY A 111 5.10 -7.49 -13.26
C GLY A 111 6.42 -7.88 -12.57
N ASN A 112 6.92 -7.04 -11.65
CA ASN A 112 8.08 -7.31 -10.80
C ASN A 112 7.72 -8.03 -9.50
N LEU A 113 6.44 -8.23 -9.21
CA LEU A 113 5.96 -8.88 -7.99
C LEU A 113 5.50 -10.31 -8.27
N LYS A 114 5.78 -11.19 -7.32
CA LYS A 114 5.31 -12.57 -7.31
C LYS A 114 4.82 -12.89 -5.91
N SER A 115 3.65 -13.51 -5.81
CA SER A 115 3.14 -13.97 -4.53
C SER A 115 4.03 -15.07 -3.96
N ASP A 116 4.34 -14.96 -2.66
CA ASP A 116 4.97 -16.02 -1.87
C ASP A 116 3.95 -17.09 -1.42
N TYR A 117 2.66 -16.80 -1.62
CA TYR A 117 1.56 -17.61 -1.11
C TYR A 117 0.62 -18.14 -2.21
N GLU A 118 0.17 -19.38 -2.06
CA GLU A 118 -0.65 -20.08 -3.05
C GLU A 118 -2.08 -19.53 -3.16
N TRP A 119 -2.62 -18.94 -2.08
CA TRP A 119 -3.99 -18.39 -2.09
C TRP A 119 -4.19 -17.24 -3.06
N ASN A 120 -3.11 -16.58 -3.50
CA ASN A 120 -3.15 -15.52 -4.51
C ASN A 120 -3.19 -16.04 -5.96
N ASN A 121 -3.09 -17.36 -6.17
CA ASN A 121 -3.09 -17.99 -7.50
C ASN A 121 -4.46 -18.56 -7.91
N LYS A 122 -5.52 -18.24 -7.15
CA LYS A 122 -6.87 -18.77 -7.36
C LYS A 122 -7.71 -17.87 -8.26
#